data_AF-A0A2P9HG31-F1
#
_entry.id   AF-A0A2P9HG31-F1
#
_cell.length_a   1.000
_cell.length_b   1.000
_cell.length_c   1.000
_cell.angle_alpha   90.00
_cell.angle_beta   90.00
_cell.angle_gamma   90.00
#
_symmetry.space_group_name_H-M   'P 1'
#
loop_
_entity.id
_entity.type
_entity.pdbx_description
1 polymer ?
#
loop_
_entity_poly.entity_id
_entity_poly.type
_entity_poly.pdbx_seq_one_letter_code
_entity_poly.pdbx_strand_id
1 'polypeptide(L)' 'MAPILTAAEFQQQGTNAAQVLSISKAVRALGYHSEAERLRDTAFELARITGVRFRYGAPRQRRSPANDNRRRARRQ' A
#
# COMPACT_ATOMS: atom_id res chain seq x y z
N MET A 1 -14.55 -15.15 -15.90
CA MET A 1 -14.16 -14.20 -14.84
C MET A 1 -14.22 -14.93 -13.51
N ALA A 2 -13.11 -15.02 -12.78
CA ALA A 2 -13.15 -15.55 -11.42
C ALA A 2 -13.71 -14.47 -10.48
N PRO A 3 -14.61 -14.82 -9.55
CA PRO A 3 -15.15 -13.85 -8.60
C PRO A 3 -14.02 -13.34 -7.68
N ILE A 4 -13.98 -12.03 -7.47
CA ILE A 4 -13.10 -11.42 -6.46
C ILE A 4 -13.75 -11.68 -5.11
N LEU A 5 -12.97 -12.26 -4.19
CA LEU A 5 -13.42 -12.53 -2.83
C LEU A 5 -13.76 -11.24 -2.09
N THR A 6 -14.72 -11.33 -1.19
CA THR A 6 -15.10 -10.26 -0.27
C THR A 6 -14.07 -10.08 0.85
N ALA A 7 -14.11 -8.95 1.55
CA ALA A 7 -13.22 -8.70 2.68
C ALA A 7 -13.37 -9.77 3.78
N ALA A 8 -14.59 -10.22 4.05
CA ALA A 8 -14.86 -11.28 5.04
C ALA A 8 -14.23 -12.63 4.63
N GLU A 9 -14.30 -12.99 3.35
CA GLU A 9 -13.68 -14.21 2.83
C GLU A 9 -12.15 -14.13 2.91
N PHE A 10 -11.56 -12.99 2.57
CA PHE A 10 -10.12 -12.79 2.74
C PHE A 10 -9.68 -12.88 4.21
N GLN A 11 -10.50 -12.36 5.14
CA GLN A 11 -10.25 -12.48 6.57
C GLN A 11 -10.32 -13.94 7.04
N GLN A 12 -11.31 -14.71 6.58
CA GLN A 12 -11.44 -16.14 6.90
C GLN A 12 -10.25 -16.96 6.39
N GLN A 13 -9.67 -16.56 5.26
CA GLN A 13 -8.44 -17.16 4.71
C GLN A 13 -7.16 -16.72 5.45
N GLY A 14 -7.26 -15.83 6.44
CA GLY A 14 -6.09 -15.28 7.15
C GLY A 14 -5.26 -14.32 6.29
N THR A 15 -5.82 -13.80 5.19
CA THR A 15 -5.13 -12.85 4.31
C THR A 15 -5.21 -11.45 4.91
N ASN A 16 -4.07 -10.76 4.96
CA ASN A 16 -3.99 -9.38 5.44
C ASN A 16 -4.36 -8.39 4.33
N ALA A 17 -5.01 -7.29 4.68
CA ALA A 17 -5.25 -6.13 3.84
C ALA A 17 -4.02 -5.68 3.01
N ALA A 18 -2.81 -5.74 3.59
CA ALA A 18 -1.56 -5.43 2.88
C ALA A 18 -1.27 -6.38 1.70
N GLN A 19 -1.59 -7.66 1.84
CA GLN A 19 -1.41 -8.65 0.79
C GLN A 19 -2.43 -8.44 -0.32
N VAL A 20 -3.72 -8.25 0.02
CA VAL A 20 -4.78 -7.94 -0.96
C VAL A 20 -4.43 -6.69 -1.78
N LEU A 21 -3.91 -5.65 -1.11
CA LEU A 21 -3.46 -4.44 -1.79
C LEU A 21 -2.25 -4.67 -2.71
N SER A 22 -1.34 -5.57 -2.33
CA SER A 22 -0.22 -5.97 -3.20
C SER A 22 -0.71 -6.69 -4.45
N ILE A 23 -1.70 -7.57 -4.32
CA ILE A 23 -2.33 -8.28 -5.44
C ILE A 23 -3.01 -7.29 -6.37
N SER A 24 -3.78 -6.34 -5.84
CA SER A 24 -4.40 -5.25 -6.62
C SER A 24 -3.38 -4.53 -7.53
N LYS A 25 -2.19 -4.21 -7.01
CA LYS A 25 -1.13 -3.56 -7.79
C LYS A 25 -0.59 -4.44 -8.91
N ALA A 26 -0.38 -5.73 -8.65
CA ALA A 26 0.07 -6.68 -9.66
C ALA A 26 -0.97 -6.86 -10.77
N VAL A 27 -2.25 -7.02 -10.40
CA VAL A 27 -3.38 -7.13 -11.33
C VAL A 27 -3.49 -5.88 -12.20
N ARG A 28 -3.28 -4.68 -11.61
CA ARG A 28 -3.26 -3.42 -12.38
C ARG A 28 -2.13 -3.38 -13.40
N ALA A 29 -0.94 -3.89 -13.05
CA ALA A 29 0.21 -3.94 -13.94
C ALA A 29 0.01 -4.90 -15.13
N LEU A 30 -0.88 -5.89 -14.97
CA LEU A 30 -1.30 -6.81 -16.03
C LEU A 30 -2.40 -6.24 -16.95
N GLY A 31 -2.88 -5.01 -16.69
CA GLY A 31 -3.89 -4.34 -17.52
C GLY A 31 -5.35 -4.56 -17.06
N TYR A 32 -5.57 -5.31 -15.99
CA TYR A 32 -6.91 -5.55 -15.43
C TYR A 32 -7.30 -4.43 -14.46
N HIS A 33 -7.69 -3.27 -15.01
CA HIS A 33 -7.92 -2.07 -14.23
C HIS A 33 -9.14 -2.18 -13.29
N SER A 34 -10.26 -2.68 -13.79
CA SER A 34 -11.51 -2.81 -13.01
C SER A 34 -11.38 -3.80 -11.86
N GLU A 35 -10.71 -4.93 -12.09
CA GLU A 35 -10.44 -5.94 -11.07
C GLU A 35 -9.46 -5.42 -10.02
N ALA A 36 -8.45 -4.68 -10.46
CA ALA A 36 -7.50 -4.06 -9.54
C ALA A 36 -8.16 -3.01 -8.63
N GLU A 37 -9.09 -2.21 -9.16
CA GLU A 37 -9.86 -1.25 -8.36
C GLU A 37 -10.74 -1.96 -7.33
N ARG A 38 -11.47 -3.00 -7.74
CA ARG A 38 -12.25 -3.82 -6.79
C ARG A 38 -11.38 -4.41 -5.68
N LEU A 39 -10.24 -5.02 -6.02
CA LEU A 39 -9.30 -5.55 -5.02
C LEU A 39 -8.72 -4.49 -4.10
N ARG A 40 -8.49 -3.27 -4.61
CA ARG A 40 -8.03 -2.14 -3.81
C ARG A 40 -9.09 -1.75 -2.79
N ASP A 41 -10.34 -1.64 -3.20
CA ASP A 41 -11.45 -1.28 -2.32
C ASP A 41 -11.67 -2.36 -1.25
N THR A 42 -11.64 -3.64 -1.64
CA THR A 42 -11.69 -4.77 -0.70
C THR A 42 -10.54 -4.74 0.30
N ALA A 43 -9.33 -4.36 -0.13
CA ALA A 43 -8.19 -4.21 0.79
C ALA A 43 -8.43 -3.08 1.81
N PHE A 44 -9.01 -1.95 1.40
CA PHE A 44 -9.41 -0.86 2.31
C PHE A 44 -10.52 -1.25 3.27
N GLU A 45 -11.51 -2.00 2.81
CA GLU A 45 -12.55 -2.53 3.67
C GLU A 45 -11.99 -3.52 4.70
N LEU A 46 -11.16 -4.47 4.26
CA LEU A 46 -10.50 -5.43 5.13
C LEU A 46 -9.62 -4.74 6.19
N ALA A 47 -8.90 -3.68 5.81
CA ALA A 47 -8.14 -2.86 6.74
C ALA A 47 -9.01 -2.16 7.79
N ARG A 48 -10.22 -1.70 7.43
CA ARG A 48 -11.17 -1.13 8.39
C ARG A 48 -11.68 -2.18 9.37
N ILE A 49 -12.03 -3.37 8.89
CA ILE A 49 -12.55 -4.48 9.72
C ILE A 49 -11.48 -4.98 10.69
N THR A 50 -10.24 -5.14 10.21
CA THR A 50 -9.12 -5.70 10.99
C THR A 50 -8.37 -4.65 11.83
N GLY A 51 -8.68 -3.36 11.68
CA GLY A 51 -7.97 -2.26 12.33
C GLY A 51 -6.54 -2.02 11.80
N VAL A 52 -6.16 -2.67 10.70
CA VAL A 52 -4.83 -2.52 10.09
C VAL A 52 -4.74 -1.19 9.37
N ARG A 53 -3.88 -0.28 9.84
CA ARG A 53 -3.61 0.97 9.14
C ARG A 53 -2.61 0.74 8.01
N PHE A 54 -3.06 0.92 6.77
CA PHE A 54 -2.12 1.04 5.66
C PHE A 54 -1.18 2.21 5.91
N ARG A 55 0.13 1.99 5.79
CA ARG A 55 1.14 3.05 5.82
C ARG A 55 1.13 3.87 4.51
N TYR A 56 -0.05 4.23 4.02
CA TYR A 56 -0.18 5.23 2.97
C TYR A 56 -0.17 6.60 3.65
N GLY A 57 1.01 7.22 3.70
CA GLY A 57 1.15 8.59 4.20
C GLY A 57 1.47 8.71 5.69
N ALA A 58 2.07 7.72 6.34
CA ALA A 58 3.02 8.11 7.37
C ALA A 58 4.03 8.99 6.63
N PRO A 59 4.15 10.30 6.95
CA PRO A 59 5.22 11.08 6.37
C PRO A 59 6.42 10.22 6.68
N ARG A 60 7.12 9.81 5.61
CA ARG A 60 8.49 9.35 5.74
C ARG A 60 9.03 10.26 6.81
N GLN A 61 9.40 9.70 7.97
CA GLN A 61 10.43 10.33 8.77
C GLN A 61 11.48 10.57 7.70
N ARG A 62 11.50 11.80 7.20
CA ARG A 62 12.62 12.36 6.52
C ARG A 62 13.61 12.26 7.65
N ARG A 63 14.29 11.13 7.73
CA ARG A 63 15.70 11.11 8.00
C ARG A 63 16.23 12.05 6.93
N SER A 64 16.10 13.35 7.19
CA SER A 64 17.06 14.32 6.73
C SER A 64 18.36 13.60 7.02
N PRO A 65 19.17 13.26 6.02
CA PRO A 65 20.54 12.96 6.31
C PRO A 65 21.00 14.20 7.06
N ALA A 66 21.25 14.09 8.36
CA ALA A 66 21.83 15.18 9.17
C ALA A 66 23.24 15.56 8.68
N ASN A 67 23.67 14.97 7.57
CA ASN A 67 24.88 15.23 6.85
C ASN A 67 24.62 16.23 5.72
N ASP A 68 24.21 17.45 6.09
CA ASP A 68 24.31 18.61 5.22
C ASP A 68 25.76 19.11 5.22
N ASN A 69 26.67 18.29 4.70
CA ASN A 69 28.06 18.69 4.43
C ASN A 69 28.15 19.60 3.19
N ARG A 70 27.04 20.21 2.73
CA ARG A 70 27.03 21.20 1.64
C ARG A 70 27.22 22.63 2.15
N ARG A 71 27.83 22.82 3.32
CA ARG A 71 28.51 24.08 3.65
C ARG A 71 29.64 24.27 2.65
N ARG A 72 29.34 24.98 1.56
CA ARG A 72 30.32 25.51 0.61
C ARG A 72 31.48 26.10 1.39
N ALA A 73 32.61 25.41 1.36
CA ALA A 73 33.87 25.95 1.82
C ALA A 73 34.20 27.16 0.96
N ARG A 74 34.44 28.27 1.65
CA ARG A 74 34.98 29.54 1.16
C ARG A 74 35.97 29.33 0.01
N ARG A 75 35.85 30.16 -1.02
CA ARG A 75 37.02 30.67 -1.74
C ARG A 75 36.97 32.19 -1.65
N GLN A 76 37.98 32.72 -0.96
CA GLN A 76 38.42 34.10 -1.12
C GLN A 76 38.98 34.29 -2.53
#